data_AF-A0A2E0ERQ9-F1
#
_entry.id   AF-A0A2E0ERQ9-F1
#
_cell.length_a   1.000
_cell.length_b   1.000
_cell.length_c   1.000
_cell.angle_alpha   90.00
_cell.angle_beta   90.00
_cell.angle_gamma   90.00
#
_symmetry.space_group_name_H-M   'P 1'
#
loop_
_entity.id
_entity.type
_entity.pdbx_description
1 polymer ?
#
loop_
_entity_poly.entity_id
_entity_poly.type
_entity_poly.pdbx_seq_one_letter_code
_entity_poly.pdbx_strand_id
1 'polypeptide(L)'
;MKSNFKIHILVFFLSIAVFLLIYPHIFYKYFVFQMPFSDQAPQSYFADWTVIISAMKCKLQGYDVFLDNPCDFWNRRHVYGSILLFLPYSTNLNNLYSIYIPIFFNLLFLFVVISHINFKKVEQVIIYILFIFSPATLLAVERFNIDILIFLILLLICHLRSNLFKSILIVIISLAKFYPAITSIIFLFKGINKKNLSYFLISVAFIALIFFLDNDKFNKSFFKYWPSHS
;
A
#
# COMPACT_ATOMS: atom_id res chain seq x y z
N MET A 1 23.01 9.28 -20.11
CA MET A 1 23.57 9.83 -18.84
C MET A 1 24.06 8.65 -18.00
N LYS A 2 25.37 8.38 -17.87
CA LYS A 2 25.86 7.24 -17.08
C LYS A 2 25.59 7.49 -15.60
N SER A 3 24.54 6.87 -15.08
CA SER A 3 24.33 6.71 -13.65
C SER A 3 25.51 5.93 -13.07
N ASN A 4 26.03 6.36 -11.93
CA ASN A 4 27.13 5.67 -11.27
C ASN A 4 26.56 4.43 -10.55
N PHE A 5 26.42 3.33 -11.31
CA PHE A 5 25.77 2.10 -10.87
C PHE A 5 26.30 1.58 -9.52
N LYS A 6 27.61 1.73 -9.27
CA LYS A 6 28.25 1.39 -7.99
C LYS A 6 27.64 2.15 -6.80
N ILE A 7 27.34 3.44 -6.96
CA ILE A 7 26.72 4.25 -5.89
C ILE A 7 25.31 3.77 -5.60
N HIS A 8 24.54 3.40 -6.63
CA HIS A 8 23.16 2.91 -6.44
C HIS A 8 23.14 1.59 -5.67
N ILE A 9 24.07 0.68 -5.99
CA ILE A 9 24.25 -0.57 -5.26
C ILE A 9 24.60 -0.30 -3.79
N LEU A 10 25.57 0.57 -3.54
CA LEU A 10 25.99 0.92 -2.17
C LEU A 10 24.82 1.49 -1.36
N VAL A 11 24.09 2.45 -1.93
CA VAL A 11 22.93 3.08 -1.29
C VAL A 11 21.82 2.05 -1.03
N PHE A 12 21.58 1.14 -1.96
CA PHE A 12 20.61 0.06 -1.78
C PHE A 12 20.97 -0.84 -0.60
N PHE A 13 22.20 -1.35 -0.52
CA PHE A 13 22.63 -2.16 0.61
C PHE A 13 22.62 -1.38 1.95
N LEU A 14 22.96 -0.09 1.93
CA LEU A 14 22.88 0.74 3.13
C LEU A 14 21.43 0.92 3.60
N SER A 15 20.48 1.13 2.68
CA SER A 15 19.06 1.20 3.02
C SER A 15 18.50 -0.10 3.57
N ILE A 16 18.94 -1.25 3.04
CA ILE A 16 18.61 -2.56 3.62
C ILE A 16 19.18 -2.68 5.03
N ALA A 17 20.44 -2.30 5.25
CA ALA A 17 21.04 -2.35 6.59
C ALA A 17 20.27 -1.49 7.60
N VAL A 18 19.86 -0.28 7.19
CA VAL A 18 19.00 0.60 8.01
C VAL A 18 17.67 -0.09 8.32
N PHE A 19 17.03 -0.70 7.33
CA PHE A 19 15.77 -1.41 7.54
C PHE A 19 15.91 -2.63 8.44
N LEU A 20 17.02 -3.37 8.33
CA LEU A 20 17.34 -4.44 9.26
C LEU A 20 17.52 -3.92 10.69
N LEU A 21 17.92 -2.66 10.89
CA LEU A 21 18.01 -2.00 12.19
C LEU A 21 16.67 -1.42 12.70
N ILE A 22 15.63 -1.38 11.86
CA ILE A 22 14.25 -1.04 12.29
C ILE A 22 13.63 -2.20 13.09
N TYR A 23 13.83 -3.43 12.63
CA TYR A 23 13.31 -4.64 13.26
C TYR A 23 13.78 -4.89 14.71
N PRO A 24 15.03 -4.64 15.11
CA PRO A 24 15.45 -4.71 16.53
C PRO A 24 14.96 -3.50 17.35
N HIS A 25 14.08 -2.67 16.81
CA HIS A 25 13.47 -1.49 17.45
C HIS A 25 14.43 -0.39 17.92
N ILE A 26 15.70 -0.46 17.50
CA ILE A 26 16.77 0.48 17.92
C ILE A 26 16.42 1.91 17.49
N PHE A 27 15.98 2.09 16.24
CA PHE A 27 15.54 3.40 15.75
C PHE A 27 14.07 3.71 16.09
N TYR A 28 13.28 2.69 16.39
CA TYR A 28 11.83 2.79 16.53
C TYR A 28 11.42 3.67 17.72
N LYS A 29 12.10 3.55 18.87
CA LYS A 29 11.81 4.34 20.08
C LYS A 29 11.89 5.86 19.87
N TYR A 30 12.70 6.31 18.89
CA TYR A 30 12.99 7.73 18.70
C TYR A 30 12.20 8.38 17.56
N PHE A 31 11.79 7.59 16.55
CA PHE A 31 11.21 8.12 15.32
C PHE A 31 9.75 7.72 15.09
N VAL A 32 9.25 6.65 15.73
CA VAL A 32 7.96 6.05 15.40
C VAL A 32 7.22 5.57 16.65
N PHE A 33 5.92 5.85 16.74
CA PHE A 33 5.08 5.31 17.81
C PHE A 33 4.91 3.79 17.65
N GLN A 34 5.34 3.04 18.67
CA GLN A 34 5.22 1.59 18.69
C GLN A 34 3.75 1.16 18.72
N MET A 35 3.43 0.10 17.97
CA MET A 35 2.15 -0.58 18.11
C MET A 35 2.11 -1.22 19.51
N PRO A 36 0.98 -1.12 20.23
CA PRO A 36 0.84 -1.76 21.53
C PRO A 36 0.95 -3.29 21.35
N PHE A 37 1.85 -3.90 22.11
CA PHE A 37 2.06 -5.34 22.12
C PHE A 37 1.66 -5.92 23.49
N SER A 38 1.08 -7.12 23.46
CA SER A 38 0.71 -7.90 24.65
C SER A 38 0.81 -9.39 24.35
N ASP A 39 0.67 -10.25 25.36
CA ASP A 39 0.66 -11.71 25.16
C ASP A 39 -0.47 -12.17 24.22
N GLN A 40 -1.59 -11.44 24.21
CA GLN A 40 -2.74 -11.71 23.34
C GLN A 40 -2.62 -11.10 21.95
N ALA A 41 -1.78 -10.08 21.81
CA ALA A 41 -1.53 -9.39 20.56
C ALA A 41 -0.02 -9.18 20.40
N PRO A 42 0.71 -10.25 20.02
CA PRO A 42 2.15 -10.19 19.91
C PRO A 42 2.53 -9.21 18.82
N GLN A 43 3.74 -8.67 18.93
CA GLN A 43 4.27 -7.80 17.91
C GLN A 43 4.34 -8.53 16.57
N SER A 44 3.54 -8.06 15.61
CA SER A 44 3.48 -8.63 14.27
C SER A 44 4.42 -7.88 13.34
N TYR A 45 5.25 -8.62 12.61
CA TYR A 45 5.85 -8.08 11.40
C TYR A 45 4.75 -7.64 10.44
N PHE A 46 4.97 -6.53 9.73
CA PHE A 46 4.06 -6.03 8.70
C PHE A 46 2.62 -5.85 9.18
N ALA A 47 2.46 -5.16 10.32
CA ALA A 47 1.20 -5.15 11.04
C ALA A 47 0.00 -4.59 10.25
N ASP A 48 0.19 -3.66 9.31
CA ASP A 48 -0.93 -3.17 8.48
C ASP A 48 -1.35 -4.24 7.46
N TRP A 49 -0.38 -4.96 6.89
CA TRP A 49 -0.63 -6.05 5.96
C TRP A 49 -1.32 -7.25 6.60
N THR A 50 -1.03 -7.54 7.86
CA THR A 50 -1.63 -8.68 8.56
C THR A 50 -3.15 -8.56 8.70
N VAL A 51 -3.71 -7.34 8.74
CA VAL A 51 -5.17 -7.11 8.69
C VAL A 51 -5.77 -7.67 7.40
N ILE A 52 -5.09 -7.46 6.27
CA ILE A 52 -5.58 -7.89 4.95
C ILE A 52 -5.51 -9.42 4.87
N ILE A 53 -4.42 -10.02 5.33
CA ILE A 53 -4.27 -11.49 5.33
C ILE A 53 -5.27 -12.15 6.28
N SER A 54 -5.43 -11.63 7.49
CA SER A 54 -6.39 -12.16 8.46
C SER A 54 -7.83 -12.02 7.96
N ALA A 55 -8.18 -10.90 7.32
CA ALA A 55 -9.47 -10.72 6.69
C ALA A 55 -9.71 -11.71 5.55
N MET A 56 -8.72 -12.00 4.71
CA MET A 56 -8.86 -13.05 3.69
C MET A 56 -9.10 -14.42 4.33
N LYS A 57 -8.37 -14.76 5.40
CA LYS A 57 -8.55 -16.01 6.15
C LYS A 57 -9.96 -16.11 6.75
N CYS A 58 -10.44 -15.07 7.41
CA CYS A 58 -11.76 -15.05 8.05
C CYS A 58 -12.91 -15.04 7.05
N LYS A 59 -12.73 -14.38 5.90
CA LYS A 59 -13.71 -14.44 4.80
C LYS A 59 -13.90 -15.88 4.29
N LEU A 60 -12.83 -16.67 4.18
CA LEU A 60 -12.93 -18.09 3.80
C LEU A 60 -13.71 -18.93 4.82
N GLN A 61 -13.79 -18.48 6.08
CA GLN A 61 -14.55 -19.12 7.15
C GLN A 61 -16.00 -18.60 7.25
N GLY A 62 -16.41 -17.69 6.36
CA GLY A 62 -17.78 -17.14 6.31
C GLY A 62 -18.00 -15.89 7.17
N TYR A 63 -16.96 -15.32 7.79
CA TYR A 63 -17.09 -14.09 8.57
C TYR A 63 -17.27 -12.86 7.68
N ASP A 64 -18.11 -11.92 8.13
CA ASP A 64 -18.17 -10.57 7.59
C ASP A 64 -17.05 -9.71 8.20
N VAL A 65 -15.91 -9.68 7.53
CA VAL A 65 -14.67 -9.03 7.98
C VAL A 65 -14.76 -7.51 8.09
N PHE A 66 -15.80 -6.89 7.54
CA PHE A 66 -16.10 -5.47 7.74
C PHE A 66 -16.76 -5.20 9.10
N LEU A 67 -17.35 -6.22 9.73
CA LEU A 67 -17.98 -6.14 11.05
C LEU A 67 -17.08 -6.71 12.16
N ASP A 68 -16.47 -7.87 11.91
CA ASP A 68 -15.63 -8.56 12.89
C ASP A 68 -14.57 -9.40 12.18
N ASN A 69 -13.34 -9.37 12.68
CA ASN A 69 -12.21 -10.08 12.07
C ASN A 69 -11.44 -10.86 13.16
N PRO A 70 -12.04 -11.95 13.68
CA PRO A 70 -11.46 -12.71 14.78
C PRO A 70 -10.14 -13.40 14.42
N CYS A 71 -9.79 -13.44 13.12
CA CYS A 71 -8.52 -13.96 12.65
C CYS A 71 -7.35 -12.97 12.84
N ASP A 72 -7.64 -11.70 13.12
CA ASP A 72 -6.62 -10.69 13.42
C ASP A 72 -6.30 -10.70 14.92
N PHE A 73 -5.00 -10.64 15.26
CA PHE A 73 -4.56 -10.66 16.67
C PHE A 73 -5.09 -9.50 17.51
N TRP A 74 -5.39 -8.36 16.88
CA TRP A 74 -5.99 -7.19 17.52
C TRP A 74 -7.49 -7.04 17.22
N ASN A 75 -8.11 -8.08 16.64
CA ASN A 75 -9.48 -8.06 16.13
C ASN A 75 -9.79 -6.83 15.24
N ARG A 76 -8.80 -6.38 14.46
CA ARG A 76 -8.95 -5.21 13.58
C ARG A 76 -9.83 -5.56 12.38
N ARG A 77 -10.90 -4.80 12.21
CA ARG A 77 -11.80 -4.91 11.05
C ARG A 77 -11.08 -4.56 9.77
N HIS A 78 -11.55 -5.13 8.66
CA HIS A 78 -11.08 -4.77 7.33
C HIS A 78 -11.63 -3.39 6.94
N VAL A 79 -10.74 -2.41 6.84
CA VAL A 79 -11.07 -1.01 6.50
C VAL A 79 -10.67 -0.61 5.09
N TYR A 80 -10.06 -1.53 4.33
CA TYR A 80 -9.68 -1.31 2.95
C TYR A 80 -10.80 -1.75 2.00
N GLY A 81 -10.69 -1.38 0.73
CA GLY A 81 -11.72 -1.78 -0.23
C GLY A 81 -11.77 -3.28 -0.48
N SER A 82 -12.95 -3.75 -0.93
CA SER A 82 -13.25 -5.18 -1.03
C SER A 82 -12.40 -5.92 -2.06
N ILE A 83 -11.79 -5.20 -3.01
CA ILE A 83 -10.92 -5.76 -4.05
C ILE A 83 -9.78 -6.59 -3.47
N LEU A 84 -9.23 -6.19 -2.32
CA LEU A 84 -8.14 -6.90 -1.67
C LEU A 84 -8.56 -8.28 -1.16
N LEU A 85 -9.85 -8.48 -0.87
CA LEU A 85 -10.40 -9.76 -0.41
C LEU A 85 -10.65 -10.75 -1.56
N PHE A 86 -10.41 -10.35 -2.81
CA PHE A 86 -10.49 -11.23 -3.99
C PHE A 86 -9.12 -11.72 -4.44
N LEU A 87 -8.04 -11.33 -3.74
CA LEU A 87 -6.73 -11.91 -3.99
C LEU A 87 -6.76 -13.42 -3.70
N PRO A 88 -6.09 -14.24 -4.53
CA PRO A 88 -6.02 -15.67 -4.28
C PRO A 88 -5.25 -15.89 -2.98
N TYR A 89 -5.89 -16.51 -2.00
CA TYR A 89 -5.30 -16.83 -0.71
C TYR A 89 -5.47 -18.32 -0.41
N SER A 90 -4.41 -18.94 0.08
CA SER A 90 -4.38 -20.33 0.53
C SER A 90 -3.68 -20.42 1.87
N THR A 91 -4.30 -21.12 2.82
CA THR A 91 -3.75 -21.36 4.16
C THR A 91 -2.41 -22.08 4.12
N ASN A 92 -2.17 -22.92 3.10
CA ASN A 92 -0.91 -23.66 2.95
C ASN A 92 0.27 -22.75 2.61
N LEU A 93 -0.01 -21.55 2.09
CA LEU A 93 0.99 -20.57 1.67
C LEU A 93 1.03 -19.36 2.62
N ASN A 94 0.62 -19.50 3.87
CA ASN A 94 0.51 -18.38 4.81
C ASN A 94 1.80 -17.55 4.94
N ASN A 95 2.98 -18.21 4.95
CA ASN A 95 4.27 -17.52 5.02
C ASN A 95 4.58 -16.71 3.74
N LEU A 96 4.13 -17.18 2.57
CA LEU A 96 4.26 -16.44 1.32
C LEU A 96 3.52 -15.10 1.40
N TYR A 97 2.27 -15.15 1.84
CA TYR A 97 1.43 -13.96 1.95
C TYR A 97 1.87 -13.04 3.08
N SER A 98 2.20 -13.58 4.25
CA SER A 98 2.44 -12.77 5.46
C SER A 98 3.87 -12.25 5.57
N ILE A 99 4.86 -12.90 4.95
CA ILE A 99 6.29 -12.58 5.13
C ILE A 99 6.96 -12.27 3.78
N TYR A 100 6.93 -13.21 2.84
CA TYR A 100 7.73 -13.07 1.62
C TYR A 100 7.22 -11.98 0.66
N ILE A 101 5.89 -11.86 0.49
CA ILE A 101 5.29 -10.81 -0.33
C ILE A 101 5.64 -9.41 0.21
N PRO A 102 5.42 -9.09 1.51
CA PRO A 102 5.84 -7.82 2.10
C PRO A 102 7.33 -7.50 1.91
N ILE A 103 8.21 -8.47 2.18
CA ILE A 103 9.66 -8.29 2.00
C ILE A 103 9.98 -7.97 0.54
N PHE A 104 9.44 -8.75 -0.40
CA PHE A 104 9.69 -8.55 -1.82
C PHE A 104 9.27 -7.15 -2.28
N PHE A 105 8.06 -6.71 -1.94
CA PHE A 105 7.57 -5.41 -2.38
C PHE A 105 8.24 -4.23 -1.67
N ASN A 106 8.66 -4.38 -0.40
CA ASN A 106 9.50 -3.39 0.27
C ASN A 106 10.88 -3.23 -0.40
N LEU A 107 11.52 -4.33 -0.76
CA LEU A 107 12.78 -4.31 -1.50
C LEU A 107 12.61 -3.71 -2.90
N LEU A 108 11.52 -4.05 -3.59
CA LEU A 108 11.19 -3.49 -4.88
C LEU A 108 10.94 -1.98 -4.79
N PHE A 109 10.21 -1.52 -3.78
CA PHE A 109 9.99 -0.10 -3.48
C PHE A 109 11.30 0.65 -3.32
N LEU A 110 12.21 0.14 -2.47
CA LEU A 110 13.54 0.73 -2.30
C LEU A 110 14.31 0.81 -3.62
N PHE A 111 14.37 -0.30 -4.34
CA PHE A 111 15.09 -0.38 -5.60
C PHE A 111 14.56 0.66 -6.60
N VAL A 112 13.24 0.77 -6.72
CA VAL A 112 12.58 1.73 -7.61
C VAL A 112 12.88 3.17 -7.17
N VAL A 113 12.78 3.51 -5.89
CA VAL A 113 13.11 4.86 -5.40
C VAL A 113 14.57 5.23 -5.70
N ILE A 114 15.51 4.33 -5.37
CA ILE A 114 16.94 4.56 -5.56
C ILE A 114 17.28 4.70 -7.04
N SER A 115 16.69 3.87 -7.91
CA SER A 115 16.94 3.92 -9.35
C SER A 115 16.47 5.23 -10.01
N HIS A 116 15.50 5.92 -9.43
CA HIS A 116 15.03 7.23 -9.91
C HIS A 116 15.90 8.40 -9.45
N ILE A 117 16.78 8.21 -8.48
CA ILE A 117 17.65 9.27 -7.94
C ILE A 117 19.03 9.14 -8.55
N ASN A 118 19.42 10.15 -9.33
CA ASN A 118 20.74 10.19 -9.92
C ASN A 118 21.76 10.80 -8.93
N PHE A 119 22.40 10.01 -8.06
CA PHE A 119 23.38 10.44 -7.04
C PHE A 119 24.67 11.07 -7.58
N LYS A 120 24.59 12.27 -8.17
CA LYS A 120 25.76 13.03 -8.65
C LYS A 120 26.12 14.19 -7.73
N LYS A 121 25.11 14.79 -7.08
CA LYS A 121 25.25 15.93 -6.17
C LYS A 121 24.91 15.51 -4.75
N VAL A 122 25.55 16.15 -3.78
CA VAL A 122 25.29 15.94 -2.35
C VAL A 122 23.82 16.23 -2.00
N GLU A 123 23.21 17.23 -2.64
CA GLU A 123 21.78 17.55 -2.50
C GLU A 123 20.87 16.33 -2.72
N GLN A 124 21.18 15.50 -3.71
CA GLN A 124 20.38 14.31 -4.04
C GLN A 124 20.53 13.22 -2.98
N VAL A 125 21.73 13.11 -2.37
CA VAL A 125 21.98 12.21 -1.24
C VAL A 125 21.19 12.69 -0.02
N ILE A 126 21.18 13.99 0.26
CA ILE A 126 20.42 14.57 1.38
C ILE A 126 18.92 14.34 1.18
N ILE A 127 18.37 14.61 -0.01
CA ILE A 127 16.95 14.37 -0.33
C ILE A 127 16.60 12.90 -0.12
N TYR A 128 17.46 11.99 -0.58
CA TYR A 128 17.25 10.56 -0.40
C TYR A 128 17.23 10.15 1.09
N ILE A 129 18.19 10.64 1.88
CA ILE A 129 18.25 10.37 3.32
C ILE A 129 16.97 10.89 3.99
N LEU A 130 16.58 12.14 3.73
CA LEU A 130 15.35 12.71 4.29
C LEU A 130 14.11 11.91 3.90
N PHE A 131 14.05 11.41 2.66
CA PHE A 131 12.92 10.61 2.20
C PHE A 131 12.84 9.24 2.89
N ILE A 132 13.94 8.47 2.90
CA ILE A 132 13.97 7.12 3.48
C ILE A 132 13.82 7.13 5.00
N PHE A 133 14.45 8.10 5.67
CA PHE A 133 14.39 8.23 7.12
C PHE A 133 13.22 9.08 7.61
N SER A 134 12.31 9.51 6.72
CA SER A 134 11.09 10.15 7.17
C SER A 134 10.22 9.15 7.97
N PRO A 135 9.55 9.59 9.04
CA PRO A 135 8.67 8.71 9.82
C PRO A 135 7.62 7.99 8.97
N ALA A 136 7.10 8.67 7.94
CA ALA A 136 6.11 8.11 7.03
C ALA A 136 6.67 6.92 6.22
N THR A 137 7.86 7.05 5.63
CA THR A 137 8.48 5.95 4.85
C THR A 137 8.87 4.79 5.76
N LEU A 138 9.42 5.08 6.94
CA LEU A 138 9.80 4.06 7.91
C LEU A 138 8.58 3.25 8.37
N LEU A 139 7.48 3.92 8.72
CA LEU A 139 6.21 3.27 9.08
C LEU A 139 5.63 2.46 7.94
N ALA A 140 5.59 3.01 6.73
CA ALA A 140 5.04 2.33 5.57
C ALA A 140 5.79 1.02 5.30
N VAL A 141 7.12 1.03 5.38
CA VAL A 141 7.95 -0.16 5.13
C VAL A 141 7.79 -1.18 6.25
N GLU A 142 7.89 -0.76 7.51
CA GLU A 142 7.84 -1.69 8.64
C GLU A 142 6.47 -2.36 8.79
N ARG A 143 5.38 -1.62 8.60
CA ARG A 143 4.01 -2.18 8.65
C ARG A 143 3.57 -2.81 7.33
N PHE A 144 4.37 -2.66 6.28
CA PHE A 144 4.00 -2.92 4.88
C PHE A 144 2.61 -2.37 4.55
N ASN A 145 2.51 -1.05 4.59
CA ASN A 145 1.28 -0.36 4.24
C ASN A 145 0.98 -0.57 2.75
N ILE A 146 -0.31 -0.76 2.42
CA ILE A 146 -0.78 -0.92 1.04
C ILE A 146 -0.38 0.26 0.13
N ASP A 147 -0.09 1.43 0.70
CA ASP A 147 0.39 2.61 -0.03
C ASP A 147 1.70 2.34 -0.79
N ILE A 148 2.53 1.38 -0.34
CA ILE A 148 3.72 0.93 -1.07
C ILE A 148 3.33 0.29 -2.41
N LEU A 149 2.32 -0.59 -2.41
CA LEU A 149 1.81 -1.21 -3.64
C LEU A 149 1.18 -0.17 -4.56
N ILE A 150 0.39 0.76 -3.99
CA ILE A 150 -0.24 1.84 -4.75
C ILE A 150 0.84 2.70 -5.42
N PHE A 151 1.90 3.08 -4.70
CA PHE A 151 3.02 3.85 -5.23
C PHE A 151 3.70 3.13 -6.41
N LEU A 152 4.00 1.83 -6.25
CA LEU A 152 4.61 1.02 -7.32
C LEU A 152 3.72 0.94 -8.57
N ILE A 153 2.41 0.78 -8.39
CA ILE A 153 1.45 0.75 -9.50
C ILE A 153 1.33 2.12 -10.18
N LEU A 154 1.37 3.22 -9.41
CA LEU A 154 1.37 4.58 -9.96
C LEU A 154 2.60 4.84 -10.84
N LEU A 155 3.78 4.39 -10.42
CA LEU A 155 4.98 4.47 -11.27
C LEU A 155 4.84 3.62 -12.53
N LEU A 156 4.27 2.41 -12.43
CA LEU A 156 3.96 1.59 -13.60
C LEU A 156 3.02 2.32 -14.58
N ILE A 157 1.97 2.99 -14.08
CA ILE A 157 1.03 3.80 -14.88
C ILE A 157 1.77 4.90 -15.66
N CYS A 158 2.78 5.53 -15.08
CA CYS A 158 3.61 6.54 -15.77
C CYS A 158 4.33 5.97 -16.98
N HIS A 159 4.81 4.73 -16.91
CA HIS A 159 5.53 4.05 -17.99
C HIS A 159 4.63 3.40 -19.04
N LEU A 160 3.35 3.18 -18.74
CA LEU A 160 2.42 2.59 -19.72
C LEU A 160 2.15 3.54 -20.90
N ARG A 161 2.09 2.97 -22.11
CA ARG A 161 1.71 3.71 -23.33
C ARG A 161 0.20 3.73 -23.56
N SER A 162 -0.49 2.64 -23.22
CA SER A 162 -1.92 2.47 -23.49
C SER A 162 -2.79 3.10 -22.41
N ASN A 163 -3.69 4.00 -22.80
CA ASN A 163 -4.65 4.63 -21.90
C ASN A 163 -5.65 3.63 -21.31
N LEU A 164 -5.96 2.53 -22.02
CA LEU A 164 -6.83 1.48 -21.52
C LEU A 164 -6.24 0.82 -20.26
N PHE A 165 -4.96 0.39 -20.33
CA PHE A 165 -4.30 -0.24 -19.20
C PHE A 165 -4.11 0.73 -18.03
N LYS A 166 -3.83 2.01 -18.30
CA LYS A 166 -3.83 3.05 -17.25
C LYS A 166 -5.17 3.14 -16.56
N SER A 167 -6.26 3.17 -17.33
CA SER A 167 -7.62 3.29 -16.77
C SER A 167 -7.96 2.09 -15.90
N ILE A 168 -7.63 0.88 -16.34
CA ILE A 168 -7.84 -0.35 -15.57
C ILE A 168 -7.04 -0.31 -14.26
N LEU A 169 -5.76 0.05 -14.31
CA LEU A 169 -4.93 0.11 -13.11
C LEU A 169 -5.41 1.19 -12.13
N ILE A 170 -5.76 2.38 -12.62
CA ILE A 170 -6.30 3.47 -11.79
C ILE A 170 -7.58 3.02 -11.09
N VAL A 171 -8.49 2.36 -11.79
CA VAL A 171 -9.67 1.75 -11.19
C VAL A 171 -9.25 0.79 -10.09
N ILE A 172 -8.40 -0.22 -10.38
CA ILE A 172 -8.00 -1.25 -9.41
C ILE A 172 -7.42 -0.65 -8.12
N ILE A 173 -6.50 0.32 -8.22
CA ILE A 173 -5.91 0.95 -7.03
C ILE A 173 -6.92 1.85 -6.29
N SER A 174 -7.85 2.48 -7.01
CA SER A 174 -8.95 3.26 -6.42
C SER A 174 -9.94 2.40 -5.65
N LEU A 175 -10.08 1.14 -6.05
CA LEU A 175 -10.87 0.15 -5.33
C LEU A 175 -10.15 -0.37 -4.08
N ALA A 176 -8.83 -0.27 -4.00
CA ALA A 176 -8.09 -0.66 -2.81
C ALA A 176 -8.12 0.46 -1.75
N LYS A 177 -7.92 1.71 -2.18
CA LYS A 177 -8.09 2.95 -1.39
C LYS A 177 -8.64 4.05 -2.29
N PHE A 178 -9.35 5.01 -1.75
CA PHE A 178 -10.07 6.03 -2.53
C PHE A 178 -9.20 7.08 -3.23
N TYR A 179 -8.13 7.54 -2.59
CA TYR A 179 -7.37 8.71 -3.04
C TYR A 179 -6.73 8.59 -4.45
N PRO A 180 -6.32 7.40 -4.95
CA PRO A 180 -5.81 7.25 -6.31
C PRO A 180 -6.82 7.60 -7.40
N ALA A 181 -8.13 7.68 -7.09
CA ALA A 181 -9.15 8.05 -8.06
C ALA A 181 -8.87 9.41 -8.72
N ILE A 182 -8.24 10.33 -7.98
CA ILE A 182 -7.83 11.66 -8.46
C ILE A 182 -6.85 11.55 -9.63
N THR A 183 -6.07 10.47 -9.70
CA THR A 183 -5.08 10.27 -10.78
C THR A 183 -5.72 10.06 -12.15
N SER A 184 -7.02 9.77 -12.23
CA SER A 184 -7.79 9.76 -13.49
C SER A 184 -7.68 11.06 -14.29
N ILE A 185 -7.42 12.20 -13.63
CA ILE A 185 -7.16 13.50 -14.27
C ILE A 185 -6.01 13.43 -15.30
N ILE A 186 -5.09 12.47 -15.18
CA ILE A 186 -3.96 12.31 -16.12
C ILE A 186 -4.41 12.17 -17.59
N PHE A 187 -5.62 11.66 -17.84
CA PHE A 187 -6.16 11.54 -19.19
C PHE A 187 -6.42 12.91 -19.83
N LEU A 188 -6.69 13.94 -19.03
CA LEU A 188 -6.98 15.29 -19.51
C LEU A 188 -5.71 16.10 -19.82
N PHE A 189 -4.55 15.72 -19.26
CA PHE A 189 -3.29 16.45 -19.45
C PHE A 189 -2.74 16.42 -20.89
N LYS A 190 -3.10 15.42 -21.70
CA LYS A 190 -2.74 15.37 -23.13
C LYS A 190 -3.70 16.17 -24.03
N GLY A 191 -4.66 16.89 -23.44
CA GLY A 191 -5.70 17.62 -24.14
C GLY A 191 -7.06 16.91 -24.08
N ILE A 192 -8.13 17.72 -24.11
CA ILE A 192 -9.53 17.28 -24.04
C ILE A 192 -9.99 16.87 -25.44
N ASN A 193 -9.70 15.62 -25.81
CA ASN A 193 -10.29 15.00 -27.01
C ASN A 193 -11.35 13.96 -26.60
N LYS A 194 -12.27 13.60 -27.52
CA LYS A 194 -13.37 12.67 -27.24
C LYS A 194 -12.90 11.35 -26.61
N LYS A 195 -11.74 10.83 -27.05
CA LYS A 195 -11.17 9.56 -26.59
C LYS A 195 -10.59 9.64 -25.17
N ASN A 196 -9.88 10.71 -24.84
CA ASN A 196 -9.32 10.94 -23.52
C ASN A 196 -10.42 11.25 -22.51
N LEU A 197 -11.41 12.05 -22.93
CA LEU A 197 -12.59 12.34 -22.13
C LEU A 197 -13.39 11.07 -21.84
N SER A 198 -13.53 10.16 -22.82
CA SER A 198 -14.21 8.89 -22.58
C SER A 198 -13.45 8.01 -21.57
N TYR A 199 -12.11 7.91 -21.65
CA TYR A 199 -11.34 7.18 -20.63
C TYR A 199 -11.51 7.77 -19.22
N PHE A 200 -11.46 9.10 -19.10
CA PHE A 200 -11.70 9.78 -17.83
C PHE A 200 -13.10 9.45 -17.29
N LEU A 201 -14.16 9.69 -18.07
CA LEU A 201 -15.54 9.45 -17.66
C LEU A 201 -15.80 7.98 -17.32
N ILE A 202 -15.28 7.04 -18.12
CA ILE A 202 -15.42 5.60 -17.85
C ILE A 202 -14.73 5.24 -16.53
N SER A 203 -13.51 5.73 -16.29
CA SER A 203 -12.81 5.45 -15.04
C SER A 203 -13.58 5.97 -13.82
N VAL A 204 -14.08 7.21 -13.88
CA VAL A 204 -14.85 7.83 -12.80
C VAL A 204 -16.18 7.12 -12.59
N ALA A 205 -16.92 6.83 -13.66
CA ALA A 205 -18.20 6.13 -13.59
C ALA A 205 -18.06 4.73 -13.01
N PHE A 206 -17.02 3.99 -13.39
CA PHE A 206 -16.79 2.64 -12.90
C PHE A 206 -16.36 2.64 -11.42
N ILE A 207 -15.52 3.58 -11.01
CA ILE A 207 -15.16 3.80 -9.61
C ILE A 207 -16.41 4.13 -8.79
N ALA A 208 -17.25 5.07 -9.25
CA ALA A 208 -18.49 5.45 -8.58
C ALA A 208 -19.48 4.29 -8.48
N LEU A 209 -19.62 3.50 -9.54
CA LEU A 209 -20.49 2.31 -9.56
C LEU A 209 -20.06 1.29 -8.50
N ILE A 210 -18.76 1.01 -8.40
CA ILE A 210 -18.29 0.03 -7.41
C ILE A 210 -18.43 0.58 -5.99
N PHE A 211 -18.18 1.88 -5.76
CA PHE A 211 -18.45 2.48 -4.46
C PHE A 211 -19.91 2.42 -4.07
N PHE A 212 -20.82 2.60 -5.03
CA PHE A 212 -22.24 2.39 -4.81
C PHE A 212 -22.56 0.94 -4.41
N LEU A 213 -21.95 -0.05 -5.08
CA LEU A 213 -22.15 -1.47 -4.76
C LEU A 213 -21.54 -1.89 -3.41
N ASP A 214 -20.44 -1.26 -3.00
CA ASP A 214 -19.78 -1.53 -1.72
C ASP A 214 -20.29 -0.65 -0.57
N ASN A 215 -21.31 0.20 -0.80
CA ASN A 215 -21.83 1.16 0.18
C ASN A 215 -22.17 0.53 1.54
N ASP A 216 -22.81 -0.63 1.54
CA ASP A 216 -23.16 -1.34 2.78
C ASP A 216 -21.92 -1.77 3.57
N LYS A 217 -20.85 -2.20 2.88
CA LYS A 217 -19.58 -2.59 3.50
C LYS A 217 -18.86 -1.37 4.07
N PHE A 218 -18.91 -0.24 3.37
CA PHE A 218 -18.39 1.04 3.89
C PHE A 218 -19.15 1.47 5.14
N ASN A 219 -20.48 1.37 5.14
CA ASN A 219 -21.25 1.74 6.31
C ASN A 219 -20.90 0.87 7.53
N LYS A 220 -20.71 -0.44 7.32
CA LYS A 220 -20.29 -1.37 8.37
C LYS A 220 -18.90 -1.04 8.95
N SER A 221 -17.94 -0.67 8.11
CA SER A 221 -16.58 -0.36 8.56
C SER A 221 -16.49 0.99 9.28
N PHE A 222 -17.29 1.99 8.90
CA PHE A 222 -17.26 3.34 9.46
C PHE A 222 -18.22 3.57 10.65
N PHE A 223 -19.50 3.16 10.58
CA PHE A 223 -20.53 3.65 11.51
C PHE A 223 -20.61 2.94 12.86
N LYS A 224 -19.96 1.78 13.04
CA LYS A 224 -19.90 1.12 14.37
C LYS A 224 -18.88 1.79 15.32
N TYR A 225 -18.20 2.86 14.90
CA TYR A 225 -17.38 3.72 15.77
C TYR A 225 -18.17 4.82 16.48
N TRP A 226 -19.43 5.06 16.11
CA TRP A 226 -20.32 5.91 16.87
C TRP A 226 -21.28 5.02 17.64
N PRO A 227 -21.06 4.75 18.94
CA PRO A 227 -22.15 4.22 19.74
C PRO A 227 -23.26 5.26 19.63
N SER A 228 -24.37 4.88 19.02
CA SER A 228 -25.64 5.56 19.25
C SER A 228 -25.89 5.48 20.75
N HIS A 229 -25.48 6.52 21.48
CA HIS A 229 -26.04 6.84 22.78
C HIS A 229 -27.50 7.21 22.51
N SER A 230 -28.34 6.18 22.51
CA SER A 230 -29.79 6.28 22.59
C SER A 230 -30.24 5.27 23.63
#